data_AF-A0A2A5B5R5-F1
#
_entry.id   AF-A0A2A5B5R5-F1
#
_cell.length_a   1.000
_cell.length_b   1.000
_cell.length_c   1.000
_cell.angle_alpha   90.00
_cell.angle_beta   90.00
_cell.angle_gamma   90.00
#
_symmetry.space_group_name_H-M   'P 1'
#
loop_
_entity.id
_entity.type
_entity.pdbx_description
1 polymer ?
#
loop_
_entity_poly.entity_id
_entity_poly.type
_entity_poly.pdbx_seq_one_letter_code
_entity_poly.pdbx_strand_id
1 'polypeptide(L)' 'MLLTSCSNQQLYKMIQENRLQACEEIPIPQQQMCKSQYQKPYDVYQRELKEIEIEQRTSD' A
#
# COMPACT_ATOMS: atom_id res chain seq x y z
N MET A 1 2.84 -2.72 28.62
CA MET A 1 3.33 -2.48 27.25
C MET A 1 2.31 -1.63 26.53
N LEU A 2 2.63 -0.36 26.24
CA LEU A 2 1.84 0.46 25.35
C LEU A 2 2.16 -0.01 23.94
N LEU A 3 1.29 -0.84 23.34
CA LEU A 3 1.29 -1.05 21.90
C LEU A 3 0.87 0.30 21.30
N THR A 4 1.82 1.22 21.16
CA THR A 4 1.62 2.50 20.49
C THR A 4 1.02 2.15 19.13
N SER A 5 -0.23 2.56 18.91
CA SER A 5 -0.93 2.33 17.65
C SER A 5 -0.05 2.87 16.52
N CYS A 6 0.62 1.98 15.78
CA CYS A 6 1.31 2.36 14.56
C CYS A 6 0.29 3.10 13.71
N SER A 7 0.59 4.34 13.32
CA SER A 7 -0.32 5.09 12.47
C SER A 7 -0.58 4.28 11.19
N ASN A 8 -1.79 4.35 10.64
CA ASN A 8 -2.13 3.66 9.40
C ASN A 8 -1.16 4.00 8.26
N GLN A 9 -0.62 5.24 8.26
CA GLN A 9 0.42 5.66 7.33
C GLN A 9 1.73 4.90 7.51
N GLN A 10 2.16 4.68 8.76
CA GLN A 10 3.42 4.00 9.04
C GLN A 10 3.31 2.49 8.76
N LEU A 11 2.16 1.88 9.07
CA LEU A 11 1.87 0.51 8.66
C LEU A 11 1.89 0.37 7.13
N TYR A 12 1.22 1.29 6.43
CA TYR A 12 1.22 1.30 4.96
C TYR A 12 2.63 1.39 4.37
N LYS A 13 3.45 2.32 4.88
CA LYS A 13 4.85 2.47 4.43
C LYS A 13 5.65 1.19 4.64
N MET A 14 5.55 0.58 5.83
CA MET A 14 6.23 -0.69 6.12
C MET A 14 5.81 -1.81 5.16
N ILE A 15 4.51 -1.90 4.85
CA ILE A 15 4.01 -2.88 3.89
C ILE A 15 4.58 -2.60 2.49
N GLN A 16 4.55 -1.35 2.02
CA GLN A 16 5.09 -0.98 0.71
C GLN A 16 6.59 -1.26 0.61
N GLU A 17 7.37 -0.92 1.63
CA GLU A 17 8.81 -1.21 1.70
C GLU A 17 9.09 -2.71 1.63
N ASN A 18 8.32 -3.52 2.36
CA ASN A 18 8.44 -4.98 2.30
C ASN A 18 8.15 -5.53 0.89
N ARG A 19 7.13 -5.00 0.22
CA ARG A 19 6.80 -5.38 -1.17
C ARG A 19 7.89 -4.98 -2.15
N LEU A 20 8.46 -3.79 -1.99
CA LEU A 20 9.59 -3.32 -2.81
C LEU A 20 10.82 -4.21 -2.62
N GLN A 21 11.10 -4.64 -1.39
CA GLN A 21 12.18 -5.58 -1.09
C GLN A 21 11.94 -6.94 -1.76
N ALA A 22 10.71 -7.47 -1.71
CA ALA A 22 10.35 -8.70 -2.41
C ALA A 22 10.54 -8.59 -3.94
N CYS A 23 10.34 -7.40 -4.52
CA CYS A 23 10.65 -7.16 -5.93
C CYS A 23 12.15 -7.21 -6.25
N GLU A 24 13.05 -7.11 -5.28
CA GLU A 24 14.50 -7.30 -5.53
C GLU A 24 14.88 -8.78 -5.63
N GLU A 25 14.02 -9.68 -5.13
CA GLU A 25 14.27 -11.13 -5.09
C GLU A 25 13.88 -11.84 -6.39
N ILE A 26 13.18 -11.15 -7.30
CA ILE A 26 12.78 -11.69 -8.61
C ILE A 26 13.79 -11.31 -9.72
N PRO A 27 13.75 -11.95 -10.91
CA PRO A 27 14.68 -11.65 -12.00
C PRO A 27 14.70 -10.19 -12.42
N ILE A 28 15.90 -9.62 -12.65
CA ILE A 28 16.14 -8.20 -13.00
C ILE A 28 15.15 -7.65 -14.06
N PRO A 29 14.86 -8.35 -15.18
CA PRO A 29 13.94 -7.83 -16.20
C PRO A 29 12.51 -7.57 -15.69
N GLN A 30 12.10 -8.24 -14.61
CA GLN A 30 10.75 -8.13 -14.05
C GLN A 30 10.67 -7.13 -12.89
N GLN A 31 11.81 -6.75 -12.29
CA GLN A 31 11.84 -5.93 -11.09
C GLN A 31 11.21 -4.55 -11.29
N GLN A 32 11.48 -3.90 -12.42
CA GLN A 32 10.93 -2.56 -12.70
C GLN A 32 9.40 -2.58 -12.77
N MET A 33 8.84 -3.61 -13.41
CA MET A 33 7.39 -3.81 -13.50
C MET A 33 6.78 -4.19 -12.13
N CYS A 34 7.50 -4.92 -11.29
CA CYS A 34 7.06 -5.22 -9.93
C CYS A 34 7.03 -3.95 -9.07
N LYS A 35 8.12 -3.18 -9.06
CA LYS A 35 8.27 -1.98 -8.23
C LYS A 35 7.25 -0.90 -8.57
N SER A 36 6.88 -0.76 -9.85
CA SER A 36 5.89 0.26 -10.28
C SER A 36 4.52 0.09 -9.62
N GLN A 37 4.17 -1.12 -9.16
CA GLN A 37 2.90 -1.40 -8.49
C GLN A 37 2.85 -0.88 -7.04
N TYR A 38 4.00 -0.65 -6.42
CA TYR A 38 4.13 -0.36 -4.98
C TYR A 38 4.57 1.08 -4.68
N GLN A 39 4.63 1.95 -5.71
CA GLN A 39 5.02 3.35 -5.58
C GLN A 39 3.85 4.31 -5.32
N LYS A 40 2.67 3.79 -4.95
CA LYS A 40 1.48 4.61 -4.71
C LYS A 40 1.66 5.50 -3.47
N PRO A 41 1.45 6.82 -3.57
CA PRO A 41 1.43 7.70 -2.41
C PRO A 41 0.30 7.36 -1.43
N TYR A 42 0.55 7.55 -0.13
CA TYR A 42 -0.42 7.18 0.93
C TYR A 42 -1.73 7.97 0.85
N ASP A 43 -1.68 9.24 0.44
CA ASP A 43 -2.87 10.08 0.24
C ASP A 43 -3.78 9.56 -0.87
N VAL A 44 -3.20 9.03 -1.95
CA VAL A 44 -3.95 8.38 -3.03
C VAL A 44 -4.63 7.12 -2.51
N TYR A 45 -3.90 6.27 -1.78
CA TYR A 45 -4.48 5.09 -1.12
C TYR A 45 -5.64 5.44 -0.18
N GLN A 46 -5.51 6.50 0.62
CA GLN A 46 -6.58 6.95 1.51
C GLN A 46 -7.81 7.45 0.75
N ARG A 47 -7.63 8.06 -0.41
CA ARG A 47 -8.75 8.49 -1.27
C ARG A 47 -9.49 7.29 -1.85
N GLU A 48 -8.76 6.32 -2.38
CA GLU A 48 -9.34 5.09 -2.94
C GLU A 48 -10.15 4.31 -1.89
N LEU A 49 -9.66 4.23 -0.64
CA LEU A 49 -10.41 3.62 0.44
C LEU A 49 -11.75 4.31 0.70
N LYS A 50 -11.78 5.65 0.67
CA LYS A 50 -13.01 6.42 0.84
C LYS A 50 -13.97 6.25 -0.32
N GLU A 51 -13.45 6.19 -1.55
CA GLU A 51 -14.24 5.94 -2.75
C GLU A 51 -14.91 4.57 -2.68
N ILE A 52 -14.16 3.52 -2.30
CA ILE A 52 -14.69 2.17 -2.09
C ILE A 52 -15.76 2.16 -0.98
N GLU A 53 -15.53 2.84 0.14
CA GLU A 53 -16.49 2.95 1.23
C GLU A 53 -17.80 3.63 0.79
N ILE A 54 -17.69 4.67 -0.03
CA ILE A 54 -18.84 5.38 -0.61
C ILE A 54 -19.60 4.45 -1.57
N GLU A 55 -18.88 3.78 -2.48
CA GLU A 55 -19.48 2.85 -3.46
C GLU A 55 -20.26 1.73 -2.77
N GLN A 56 -19.68 1.12 -1.74
CA GLN A 56 -20.33 0.09 -0.93
C GLN A 56 -21.61 0.59 -0.29
N ARG A 57 -21.61 1.81 0.26
CA ARG A 57 -22.81 2.41 0.86
C ARG A 57 -23.89 2.78 -0.16
N THR A 58 -23.52 3.12 -1.39
CA THR A 58 -24.50 3.46 -2.45
C THR A 58 -25.10 2.25 -3.15
N SER A 59 -24.55 1.05 -2.92
CA SER A 59 -25.03 -0.20 -3.50
C SER A 59 -25.96 -1.01 -2.57
N ASP A 60 -26.15 -0.54 -1.32
CA ASP A 60 -27.14 -1.00 -0.33
C ASP A 60 -28.39 -0.09 -0.33
#